data_AF-A0A1Y4A2D5-F1
#
_entry.id   AF-A0A1Y4A2D5-F1
#
_cell.length_a   1.000
_cell.length_b   1.000
_cell.length_c   1.000
_cell.angle_alpha   90.00
_cell.angle_beta   90.00
_cell.angle_gamma   90.00
#
_symmetry.space_group_name_H-M   'P 1'
#
loop_
_entity.id
_entity.type
_entity.pdbx_description
1 polymer ?
#
loop_
_entity_poly.entity_id
_entity_poly.type
_entity_poly.pdbx_seq_one_letter_code
_entity_poly.pdbx_strand_id
1 'polypeptide(L)'
;MKTIKIQSRREVKEYPQSQRKELIAFFSEGAAACDGSESDRYSYIAACLSMGATEVNGDDETFVFPEGSEGAVMEMQLIENYYLSI
;
A
#
# COMPACT_ATOMS: atom_id res chain seq x y z
N MET A 1 13.07 13.96 6.39
CA MET A 1 13.19 12.60 5.82
C MET A 1 11.82 12.19 5.33
N LYS A 2 11.71 11.62 4.12
CA LYS A 2 10.44 11.04 3.68
C LYS A 2 10.28 9.66 4.33
N THR A 3 9.13 9.40 4.94
CA THR A 3 8.81 8.14 5.62
C THR A 3 7.68 7.40 4.89
N ILE A 4 7.50 6.13 5.26
CA ILE A 4 6.38 5.26 4.90
C ILE A 4 5.72 4.84 6.21
N LYS A 5 4.41 5.05 6.33
CA LYS A 5 3.62 4.65 7.50
C LYS A 5 2.78 3.43 7.15
N ILE A 6 2.90 2.36 7.93
CA ILE A 6 2.15 1.12 7.73
C ILE A 6 1.37 0.84 9.01
N GLN A 7 0.05 0.71 8.89
CA GLN A 7 -0.82 0.23 9.94
C GLN A 7 -1.28 -1.20 9.64
N SER A 8 -1.09 -2.09 10.60
CA SER A 8 -1.59 -3.47 10.56
C SER A 8 -1.87 -3.99 11.96
N ARG A 9 -3.00 -4.67 12.15
CA ARG A 9 -3.45 -5.21 13.45
C ARG A 9 -3.38 -4.18 14.58
N ARG A 10 -3.81 -2.94 14.31
CA ARG A 10 -3.75 -1.79 15.23
C ARG A 10 -2.34 -1.32 15.62
N GLU A 11 -1.29 -1.90 15.05
CA GLU A 11 0.07 -1.41 15.19
C GLU A 11 0.41 -0.47 14.03
N VAL A 12 0.98 0.69 14.37
CA VAL A 12 1.46 1.67 13.37
C VAL A 12 2.97 1.72 13.46
N LYS A 13 3.63 1.50 12.32
CA LYS A 13 5.09 1.60 12.18
C LYS A 13 5.47 2.56 11.07
N GLU A 14 6.52 3.33 11.32
CA GLU A 14 7.10 4.25 10.33
C GLU A 14 8.49 3.75 9.91
N TYR A 15 8.72 3.80 8.60
CA TYR A 15 9.96 3.34 7.98
C TYR A 15 10.54 4.42 7.06
N PRO A 16 11.86 4.47 6.87
CA PRO A 16 12.45 5.30 5.82
C PRO A 16 11.99 4.87 4.43
N GLN A 17 11.76 5.83 3.52
CA GLN A 17 11.47 5.52 2.11
C GLN A 17 12.55 4.67 1.43
N SER A 18 13.80 4.73 1.89
CA SER A 18 14.89 3.89 1.38
C SER A 18 14.64 2.39 1.59
N GLN A 19 13.83 2.02 2.59
CA GLN A 19 13.46 0.63 2.88
C GLN A 19 12.27 0.14 2.05
N ARG A 20 11.69 0.95 1.14
CA ARG A 20 10.50 0.56 0.36
C ARG A 20 10.63 -0.82 -0.30
N LYS A 21 11.78 -1.09 -0.95
CA LYS A 21 12.02 -2.37 -1.63
C LYS A 21 12.06 -3.55 -0.64
N GLU A 22 12.67 -3.35 0.53
CA GLU A 22 12.73 -4.35 1.58
C GLU A 22 11.35 -4.62 2.17
N LEU A 23 10.54 -3.58 2.37
CA LEU A 23 9.17 -3.71 2.84
C LEU A 23 8.28 -4.46 1.83
N ILE A 24 8.38 -4.12 0.53
CA ILE A 24 7.65 -4.86 -0.52
C ILE A 24 7.99 -6.34 -0.46
N ALA A 25 9.28 -6.68 -0.41
CA ALA A 25 9.72 -8.07 -0.31
C ALA A 25 9.17 -8.76 0.95
N PHE A 26 9.29 -8.12 2.12
CA PHE A 26 8.78 -8.65 3.39
C PHE A 26 7.28 -8.97 3.34
N PHE A 27 6.46 -8.05 2.84
CA PHE A 27 5.02 -8.27 2.75
C PHE A 27 4.65 -9.27 1.64
N SER A 28 5.35 -9.31 0.51
CA SER A 28 5.14 -10.33 -0.52
C SER A 28 5.50 -11.74 -0.03
N GLU A 29 6.61 -11.89 0.69
CA GLU A 29 7.01 -13.17 1.29
C GLU A 29 6.02 -13.62 2.37
N GLY A 30 5.60 -12.70 3.24
CA GLY A 30 4.62 -13.02 4.27
C GLY A 30 3.25 -13.39 3.67
N ALA A 31 2.83 -12.74 2.57
CA ALA A 31 1.60 -13.11 1.88
C ALA A 31 1.65 -14.56 1.36
N ALA A 32 2.80 -14.98 0.82
CA ALA A 32 3.00 -16.36 0.37
C ALA A 32 3.07 -17.38 1.53
N ALA A 33 3.38 -16.93 2.75
CA ALA A 33 3.52 -17.77 3.94
C ALA A 33 2.25 -17.83 4.81
N CYS A 34 1.30 -16.92 4.61
CA CYS A 34 0.04 -16.86 5.35
C CYS A 34 -1.13 -17.38 4.52
N ASP A 35 -2.26 -17.65 5.18
CA ASP A 35 -3.53 -17.99 4.56
C ASP A 35 -4.64 -17.01 4.97
N GLY A 36 -5.73 -17.02 4.21
CA GLY A 36 -6.92 -16.20 4.46
C GLY A 36 -6.63 -14.71 4.57
N SER A 37 -7.27 -14.06 5.54
CA SER A 37 -7.26 -12.59 5.69
C SER A 37 -5.89 -11.99 5.99
N GLU A 38 -4.92 -12.77 6.47
CA GLU A 38 -3.54 -12.31 6.64
C GLU A 38 -2.79 -12.25 5.32
N SER A 39 -2.96 -13.28 4.48
CA SER A 39 -2.41 -13.28 3.11
C SER A 39 -2.95 -12.10 2.31
N ASP A 40 -4.26 -11.85 2.39
CA ASP A 40 -4.92 -10.75 1.69
C ASP A 40 -4.38 -9.40 2.16
N ARG A 41 -4.25 -9.20 3.47
CA ARG A 41 -3.70 -7.98 4.05
C ARG A 41 -2.26 -7.71 3.60
N TYR A 42 -1.41 -8.73 3.63
CA TYR A 42 -0.01 -8.57 3.25
C TYR A 42 0.14 -8.33 1.74
N SER A 43 -0.67 -9.01 0.94
CA SER A 43 -0.75 -8.78 -0.52
C SER A 43 -1.16 -7.34 -0.82
N TYR A 44 -2.19 -6.84 -0.12
CA TYR A 44 -2.66 -5.46 -0.24
C TYR A 44 -1.55 -4.45 0.10
N ILE A 45 -0.86 -4.63 1.23
CA ILE A 45 0.23 -3.74 1.64
C ILE A 45 1.35 -3.74 0.60
N ALA A 46 1.78 -4.91 0.13
CA ALA A 46 2.83 -5.02 -0.89
C ALA A 46 2.45 -4.31 -2.21
N ALA A 47 1.19 -4.44 -2.64
CA ALA A 47 0.68 -3.79 -3.84
C ALA A 47 0.71 -2.25 -3.70
N CYS A 48 0.16 -1.71 -2.60
CA CYS A 48 0.17 -0.27 -2.33
C CYS A 48 1.59 0.32 -2.28
N LEU A 49 2.52 -0.39 -1.62
CA LEU A 49 3.92 0.02 -1.58
C LEU A 49 4.58 0.00 -2.96
N SER A 50 4.23 -0.97 -3.80
CA SER A 50 4.73 -1.06 -5.19
C SER A 50 4.21 0.09 -6.06
N MET A 51 2.98 0.55 -5.82
CA MET A 51 2.38 1.72 -6.48
C MET A 51 2.90 3.06 -5.95
N GLY A 52 3.75 3.07 -4.92
CA GLY A 52 4.35 4.29 -4.40
C GLY A 52 3.67 4.89 -3.17
N ALA A 53 2.72 4.19 -2.53
CA ALA A 53 2.01 4.70 -1.35
C ALA A 53 2.98 5.08 -0.23
N THR A 54 2.70 6.18 0.46
CA THR A 54 3.44 6.67 1.64
C THR A 54 2.74 6.32 2.94
N GLU A 55 1.43 6.09 2.90
CA GLU A 55 0.68 5.56 4.04
C GLU A 55 -0.16 4.39 3.57
N VAL A 56 -0.20 3.31 4.35
CA VAL A 56 -1.02 2.14 4.06
C VAL A 56 -1.61 1.61 5.36
N ASN A 57 -2.92 1.40 5.39
CA ASN A 57 -3.63 0.69 6.45
C ASN A 57 -4.17 -0.61 5.85
N GLY A 58 -3.59 -1.73 6.26
CA GLY A 58 -4.00 -3.05 5.80
C GLY A 58 -5.23 -3.60 6.53
N ASP A 59 -5.69 -2.98 7.62
CA ASP A 59 -6.90 -3.41 8.32
C ASP A 59 -8.16 -2.82 7.66
N ASP A 60 -8.09 -1.56 7.25
CA ASP A 60 -9.23 -0.82 6.67
C ASP A 60 -9.09 -0.63 5.14
N GLU A 61 -8.11 -1.27 4.52
CA GLU A 61 -7.81 -1.17 3.08
C GLU A 61 -7.79 0.29 2.59
N THR A 62 -7.01 1.14 3.26
CA THR A 62 -6.79 2.53 2.83
C THR A 62 -5.30 2.79 2.57
N PHE A 63 -5.00 3.68 1.62
CA PHE A 63 -3.63 4.13 1.35
C PHE A 63 -3.62 5.61 1.00
N VAL A 64 -2.43 6.21 1.07
CA VAL A 64 -2.18 7.58 0.62
C VAL A 64 -1.00 7.55 -0.34
N PHE A 65 -1.21 8.09 -1.54
CA PHE A 65 -0.13 8.37 -2.47
C PHE A 65 0.41 9.79 -2.24
N PRO A 66 1.73 10.00 -2.38
CA PRO A 66 2.26 11.35 -2.41
C PRO A 66 1.70 12.12 -3.61
N GLU A 67 1.36 13.40 -3.42
CA GLU A 67 0.88 14.27 -4.50
C GLU A 67 1.85 14.26 -5.69
N GLY A 68 1.29 14.13 -6.89
CA GLY A 68 2.06 14.08 -8.15
C GLY A 68 2.84 12.78 -8.38
N SER A 69 2.64 11.74 -7.56
CA SER A 69 3.18 10.41 -7.83
C SER A 69 2.38 9.64 -8.87
N GLU A 70 3.02 8.67 -9.53
CA GLU A 70 2.39 7.79 -10.51
C GLU A 70 1.17 7.06 -9.92
N GLY A 71 1.25 6.64 -8.65
CA GLY A 71 0.11 6.04 -7.93
C GLY A 71 -1.07 7.00 -7.77
N ALA A 72 -0.83 8.28 -7.48
CA ALA A 72 -1.89 9.29 -7.39
C ALA A 72 -2.56 9.54 -8.76
N VAL A 73 -1.80 9.47 -9.85
CA VAL A 73 -2.33 9.59 -11.21
C VAL A 73 -3.16 8.36 -11.59
N MET A 74 -2.69 7.16 -11.26
CA MET A 74 -3.43 5.91 -11.50
C MET A 74 -4.75 5.86 -10.72
N GLU A 75 -4.77 6.27 -9.45
CA GLU A 75 -5.99 6.35 -8.64
C GLU A 75 -7.01 7.31 -9.26
N MET A 76 -6.55 8.50 -9.67
CA MET A 76 -7.40 9.51 -10.33
C MET A 76 -7.99 8.98 -11.65
N GLN A 77 -7.18 8.29 -12.47
CA GLN A 77 -7.66 7.65 -13.71
C GLN A 77 -8.67 6.53 -13.46
N LEU A 78 -8.48 5.74 -12.40
CA LEU A 78 -9.42 4.66 -12.03
C LEU A 78 -10.77 5.23 -11.60
N ILE A 79 -10.76 6.28 -10.78
CA ILE A 79 -11.97 7.01 -10.36
C ILE A 79 -12.65 7.65 -11.57
N GLU A 80 -11.90 8.34 -12.42
CA GLU A 80 -12.44 8.95 -13.65
C GLU A 80 -13.10 7.89 -14.56
N ASN A 81 -12.43 6.77 -14.80
CA ASN A 81 -12.98 5.69 -15.63
C ASN A 81 -14.22 5.03 -15.01
N TYR A 82 -14.30 4.91 -13.68
CA TYR A 82 -15.43 4.28 -13.00
C TYR A 82 -16.66 5.20 -12.89
N TYR A 83 -16.45 6.50 -12.72
CA TYR A 83 -17.53 7.49 -12.53
C TYR A 83 -17.97 8.21 -13.82
N LEU A 84 -17.13 8.29 -14.86
CA LEU A 84 -17.48 8.90 -16.15
C LEU A 84 -18.00 7.89 -17.18
N SER A 85 -18.02 6.59 -16.85
CA SER A 85 -18.60 5.53 -17.69
C SER A 85 -20.09 5.25 -17.37
N ILE A 86 -20.73 6.12 -16.58
CA ILE A 86 -22.17 6.08 -16.22
C ILE A 86 -22.89 7.23 -16.94
#